data_AF-A0A929VSD8-F1
#
_entry.id   AF-A0A929VSD8-F1
#
_cell.length_a   1.000
_cell.length_b   1.000
_cell.length_c   1.000
_cell.angle_alpha   90.00
_cell.angle_beta   90.00
_cell.angle_gamma   90.00
#
_symmetry.space_group_name_H-M   'P 1'
#
loop_
_entity.id
_entity.type
_entity.pdbx_description
1 polymer ?
#
loop_
_entity_poly.entity_id
_entity_poly.type
_entity_poly.pdbx_seq_one_letter_code
_entity_poly.pdbx_strand_id
1 'polypeptide(L)'
;MKHLITSLLLMTCALSAHGETTDQSVLLRIGGHPITRGEFLYAYNKNQAVQAGEKKMTAREYVDLFVNYKLKVLAAEALGLDTLASFRNEFRSYRDELVSKRLIDQHYIDSTAQARYNRELQ
;
A
#
# COMPACT_ATOMS: atom_id res chain seq x y z
N MET A 1 22.96 -42.98 -21.56
CA MET A 1 21.64 -42.56 -21.04
C MET A 1 21.68 -42.05 -19.59
N LYS A 2 22.43 -42.68 -18.67
CA LYS A 2 22.53 -42.24 -17.25
C LYS A 2 23.17 -40.85 -17.09
N HIS A 3 24.20 -40.53 -17.87
CA HIS A 3 24.85 -39.20 -17.88
C HIS A 3 24.06 -38.09 -18.60
N LEU A 4 23.09 -38.48 -19.44
CA LEU A 4 22.22 -37.53 -20.15
C LEU A 4 21.14 -36.98 -19.20
N ILE A 5 20.67 -37.83 -18.28
CA ILE A 5 19.67 -37.47 -17.26
C ILE A 5 20.30 -36.62 -16.14
N THR A 6 21.56 -36.88 -15.76
CA THR A 6 22.28 -36.05 -14.77
C THR A 6 22.59 -34.65 -15.29
N SER A 7 22.86 -34.50 -16.59
CA SER A 7 23.08 -33.18 -17.22
C SER A 7 21.80 -32.34 -17.27
N LEU A 8 20.63 -32.98 -17.41
CA LEU A 8 19.35 -32.28 -17.48
C LEU A 8 18.89 -31.75 -16.11
N LEU A 9 19.27 -32.45 -15.02
CA LEU A 9 18.93 -32.08 -13.65
C LEU A 9 19.77 -30.91 -13.09
N LEU A 10 21.01 -30.73 -13.60
CA LEU A 10 21.86 -29.59 -13.25
C LEU A 10 21.44 -28.29 -13.98
N MET A 11 20.81 -28.38 -15.15
CA MET A 11 20.35 -27.22 -15.92
C MET A 11 19.11 -26.56 -15.29
N THR A 12 18.25 -27.33 -14.63
CA THR A 12 17.03 -26.81 -13.99
C THR A 12 17.29 -26.03 -12.69
N CYS A 13 18.47 -26.18 -12.07
CA CYS A 13 18.80 -25.46 -10.84
C CYS A 13 19.32 -24.03 -11.08
N ALA A 14 19.59 -23.65 -12.34
CA ALA A 14 20.12 -22.32 -12.69
C ALA A 14 19.04 -21.25 -12.94
N LEU A 15 17.74 -21.61 -12.95
CA LEU A 15 16.64 -20.67 -13.21
C LEU A 15 15.93 -20.12 -11.96
N SER A 16 16.42 -20.42 -10.75
CA SER A 16 15.86 -19.86 -9.51
C SER A 16 16.48 -18.53 -9.09
N ALA A 17 16.97 -17.74 -10.04
CA ALA A 17 17.28 -16.33 -9.79
C ALA A 17 15.96 -15.54 -9.72
N HIS A 18 15.32 -15.52 -8.57
CA HIS A 18 14.28 -14.55 -8.27
C HIS A 18 14.93 -13.16 -8.29
N GLY A 19 14.76 -12.41 -9.39
CA GLY A 19 15.16 -11.02 -9.45
C GLY A 19 14.32 -10.23 -8.44
N GLU A 20 14.96 -9.73 -7.38
CA GLU A 20 14.33 -8.69 -6.56
C GLU A 20 13.94 -7.54 -7.49
N THR A 21 12.65 -7.25 -7.61
CA THR A 21 12.24 -6.07 -8.36
C THR A 21 12.81 -4.83 -7.65
N THR A 22 13.18 -3.80 -8.41
CA THR A 22 13.78 -2.57 -7.85
C THR A 22 12.97 -2.00 -6.67
N ASP A 23 11.65 -2.17 -6.67
CA ASP A 23 10.78 -1.72 -5.59
C ASP A 23 10.87 -2.53 -4.29
N GLN A 24 11.31 -3.79 -4.34
CA GLN A 24 11.52 -4.63 -3.16
C GLN A 24 12.88 -4.41 -2.50
N SER A 25 13.80 -3.71 -3.18
CA SER A 25 15.10 -3.37 -2.60
C SER A 25 14.94 -2.60 -1.28
N VAL A 26 15.60 -3.08 -0.23
CA VAL A 26 15.56 -2.44 1.10
C VAL A 26 16.45 -1.21 1.07
N LEU A 27 15.87 -0.03 1.33
CA LEU A 27 16.61 1.23 1.39
C LEU A 27 17.16 1.52 2.79
N LEU A 28 16.39 1.18 3.82
CA LEU A 28 16.77 1.38 5.22
C LEU A 28 15.98 0.45 6.15
N ARG A 29 16.38 0.41 7.43
CA ARG A 29 15.65 -0.27 8.51
C ARG A 29 15.29 0.72 9.60
N ILE A 30 14.04 0.70 10.05
CA ILE A 30 13.53 1.56 11.12
C ILE A 30 12.92 0.65 12.20
N GLY A 31 13.44 0.69 13.42
CA GLY A 31 12.98 -0.19 14.50
C GLY A 31 13.09 -1.69 14.17
N GLY A 32 14.08 -2.07 13.34
CA GLY A 32 14.26 -3.45 12.86
C GLY A 32 13.44 -3.81 11.62
N HIS A 33 12.42 -3.04 11.28
CA HIS A 33 11.57 -3.28 10.10
C HIS A 33 12.26 -2.81 8.81
N PRO A 34 12.35 -3.66 7.77
CA PRO A 34 12.88 -3.25 6.47
C PRO A 34 11.89 -2.31 5.77
N ILE A 35 12.41 -1.19 5.26
CA ILE A 35 11.67 -0.26 4.42
C ILE A 35 12.15 -0.44 2.99
N THR A 36 11.23 -0.81 2.11
CA THR A 36 11.53 -1.01 0.69
C THR A 36 11.52 0.32 -0.07
N ARG A 37 12.16 0.33 -1.25
CA ARG A 37 12.13 1.47 -2.16
C ARG A 37 10.70 1.83 -2.56
N GLY A 38 9.88 0.84 -2.87
CA GLY A 38 8.48 1.06 -3.26
C GLY A 38 7.68 1.73 -2.15
N GLU A 39 7.86 1.30 -0.91
CA GLU A 39 7.19 1.89 0.25
C GLU A 39 7.59 3.36 0.46
N PHE A 40 8.88 3.66 0.43
CA PHE A 40 9.39 5.02 0.59
C PHE A 40 8.87 5.93 -0.53
N LEU A 41 8.96 5.49 -1.78
CA LEU A 41 8.51 6.28 -2.93
C LEU A 41 6.99 6.48 -2.95
N TYR A 42 6.21 5.49 -2.52
CA TYR A 42 4.77 5.65 -2.36
C TYR A 42 4.46 6.77 -1.35
N ALA A 43 5.07 6.73 -0.18
CA ALA A 43 4.86 7.75 0.86
C ALA A 43 5.31 9.14 0.40
N TYR A 44 6.49 9.24 -0.22
CA TYR A 44 7.01 10.47 -0.78
C TYR A 44 6.08 11.06 -1.84
N ASN A 45 5.69 10.27 -2.85
CA ASN A 45 4.83 10.75 -3.94
C ASN A 45 3.43 11.14 -3.43
N LYS A 46 2.89 10.40 -2.46
CA LYS A 46 1.62 10.77 -1.82
C LYS A 46 1.71 12.09 -1.07
N ASN A 47 2.79 12.32 -0.32
CA ASN A 47 3.01 13.58 0.38
C ASN A 47 3.08 14.78 -0.59
N GLN A 48 3.77 14.61 -1.72
CA GLN A 48 3.87 15.63 -2.78
C GLN A 48 2.53 15.97 -3.44
N ALA A 49 1.64 14.99 -3.57
CA ALA A 49 0.31 15.20 -4.14
C ALA A 49 -0.60 16.02 -3.19
N VAL A 50 -0.41 15.89 -1.87
CA VAL A 50 -1.18 16.62 -0.86
C VAL A 50 -0.71 18.07 -0.72
N GLN A 51 0.60 18.34 -0.82
CA GLN A 51 1.19 19.68 -0.69
C GLN A 51 1.15 20.52 -1.99
N ALA A 52 0.10 20.37 -2.81
CA ALA A 52 0.00 21.09 -4.08
C ALA A 52 0.07 22.62 -3.85
N GLY A 53 1.18 23.25 -4.26
CA GLY A 53 1.41 24.70 -4.13
C GLY A 53 2.52 25.11 -3.16
N GLU A 54 3.04 24.18 -2.36
CA GLU A 54 4.19 24.42 -1.48
C GLU A 54 5.51 24.02 -2.16
N LYS A 55 6.65 24.50 -1.60
CA LYS A 55 7.98 24.06 -2.07
C LYS A 55 8.11 22.55 -1.83
N LYS A 56 8.17 21.79 -2.92
CA LYS A 56 8.39 20.35 -2.88
C LYS A 56 9.71 20.02 -2.20
N MET A 57 9.66 19.24 -1.13
CA MET A 57 10.85 18.65 -0.51
C MET A 57 11.49 17.68 -1.50
N THR A 58 12.80 17.67 -1.63
CA THR A 58 13.50 16.59 -2.31
C THR A 58 13.32 15.27 -1.56
N ALA A 59 13.54 14.14 -2.23
CA ALA A 59 13.51 12.84 -1.58
C ALA A 59 14.44 12.78 -0.36
N ARG A 60 15.60 13.46 -0.43
CA ARG A 60 16.57 13.52 0.67
C ARG A 60 16.05 14.31 1.88
N GLU A 61 15.42 15.46 1.65
CA GLU A 61 14.81 16.27 2.72
C GLU A 61 13.60 15.55 3.35
N TYR A 62 12.89 14.72 2.60
CA TYR A 62 11.75 13.96 3.10
C TYR A 62 12.13 12.79 4.02
N VAL A 63 13.38 12.29 3.98
CA VAL A 63 13.82 11.11 4.75
C VAL A 63 13.56 11.30 6.24
N ASP A 64 13.93 12.44 6.82
CA ASP A 64 13.79 12.66 8.26
C ASP A 64 12.33 12.70 8.70
N LEU A 65 11.44 13.28 7.87
CA LEU A 65 10.00 13.28 8.12
C LEU A 65 9.45 11.85 8.09
N PHE A 66 9.84 11.07 7.08
CA PHE A 66 9.42 9.69 6.92
C PHE A 66 9.90 8.81 8.09
N VAL A 67 11.16 8.95 8.52
CA VAL A 67 11.72 8.20 9.66
C VAL A 67 10.97 8.55 10.95
N ASN A 68 10.78 9.83 11.24
CA ASN A 68 10.05 10.28 12.42
C ASN A 68 8.60 9.78 12.42
N TYR A 69 7.93 9.81 11.27
CA TYR A 69 6.60 9.25 11.12
C TYR A 69 6.57 7.75 11.45
N LYS A 70 7.47 6.96 10.88
CA LYS A 70 7.53 5.50 11.13
C LYS A 70 7.84 5.17 12.58
N LEU A 71 8.75 5.90 13.22
CA LEU A 71 9.04 5.71 14.65
C LEU A 71 7.81 5.99 15.53
N LYS A 72 7.01 7.01 15.19
CA LYS A 72 5.75 7.28 15.92
C LYS A 72 4.72 6.17 15.74
N VAL A 73 4.61 5.60 14.54
CA VAL A 73 3.72 4.46 14.29
C VAL A 73 4.15 3.26 15.12
N LEU A 74 5.44 2.89 15.09
CA LEU A 74 5.97 1.78 15.88
C LEU A 74 5.75 1.98 17.39
N ALA A 75 5.93 3.20 17.89
CA ALA A 75 5.66 3.52 19.29
C ALA A 75 4.17 3.37 19.64
N ALA A 76 3.27 3.81 18.75
CA ALA A 76 1.83 3.66 18.94
C ALA A 76 1.37 2.20 18.94
N GLU A 77 1.92 1.37 18.04
CA GLU A 77 1.68 -0.08 17.99
C GLU A 77 2.22 -0.78 19.24
N ALA A 78 3.42 -0.40 19.71
CA ALA A 78 3.97 -0.95 20.96
C ALA A 78 3.11 -0.62 22.19
N LEU A 79 2.41 0.52 22.17
CA LEU A 79 1.44 0.91 23.19
C LEU A 79 0.04 0.28 22.97
N GLY A 80 -0.15 -0.49 21.90
CA GLY A 80 -1.43 -1.12 21.56
C GLY A 80 -2.53 -0.14 21.15
N LEU A 81 -2.19 1.07 20.69
CA LEU A 81 -3.19 2.09 20.33
C LEU A 81 -4.04 1.68 19.12
N ASP A 82 -3.48 0.86 18.23
CA ASP A 82 -4.16 0.21 17.11
C ASP A 82 -5.23 -0.80 17.58
N THR A 83 -5.15 -1.27 18.83
CA THR A 83 -6.13 -2.18 19.44
C THR A 83 -7.28 -1.46 20.15
N LEU A 84 -7.30 -0.13 20.17
CA LEU A 84 -8.41 0.62 20.73
C LEU A 84 -9.68 0.43 19.89
N ALA A 85 -10.83 0.32 20.55
CA ALA A 85 -12.11 0.17 19.85
C ALA A 85 -12.41 1.39 18.95
N SER A 86 -12.07 2.60 19.41
CA SER A 86 -12.19 3.83 18.62
C SER A 86 -11.37 3.77 17.33
N PHE A 87 -10.09 3.40 17.42
CA PHE A 87 -9.21 3.25 16.26
C PHE A 87 -9.76 2.21 15.28
N ARG A 88 -10.10 1.00 15.76
CA ARG A 88 -10.68 -0.04 14.90
C ARG A 88 -11.99 0.39 14.24
N ASN A 89 -12.82 1.17 14.94
CA ASN A 89 -14.09 1.65 14.39
C ASN A 89 -13.83 2.64 13.25
N GLU A 90 -12.96 3.62 13.47
CA GLU A 90 -12.61 4.61 12.47
C GLU A 90 -11.90 3.97 11.26
N PHE A 91 -10.95 3.06 11.50
CA PHE A 91 -10.26 2.31 10.45
C PHE A 91 -11.22 1.53 9.56
N ARG A 92 -12.23 0.86 10.16
CA ARG A 92 -13.27 0.16 9.39
C ARG A 92 -14.08 1.13 8.52
N SER A 93 -14.46 2.30 9.05
CA SER A 93 -15.19 3.30 8.27
C SER A 93 -14.42 3.75 7.03
N TYR A 94 -13.12 4.08 7.15
CA TYR A 94 -12.31 4.45 5.99
C TYR A 94 -12.15 3.30 4.98
N ARG A 95 -11.94 2.08 5.46
CA ARG A 95 -11.89 0.89 4.61
C ARG A 95 -13.19 0.72 3.82
N ASP A 96 -14.33 0.81 4.50
CA ASP A 96 -15.64 0.61 3.89
C ASP A 96 -15.95 1.72 2.85
N GLU A 97 -15.50 2.95 3.08
CA GLU A 97 -15.58 4.03 2.10
C GLU A 97 -14.73 3.73 0.83
N LEU A 98 -13.50 3.26 1.00
CA LEU A 98 -12.63 2.92 -0.14
C LEU A 98 -13.16 1.71 -0.93
N VAL A 99 -13.72 0.72 -0.24
CA VAL A 99 -14.30 -0.47 -0.86
C VAL A 99 -15.60 -0.14 -1.59
N SER A 100 -16.49 0.63 -0.96
CA SER A 100 -17.79 0.99 -1.57
C SER A 100 -17.61 1.76 -2.88
N LYS A 101 -16.68 2.72 -2.96
CA LYS A 101 -16.33 3.44 -4.20
C LYS A 101 -15.86 2.53 -5.34
N ARG A 102 -15.34 1.34 -5.01
CA ARG A 102 -14.86 0.37 -6.00
C ARG A 102 -15.91 -0.67 -6.36
N LEU A 103 -16.79 -1.03 -5.43
CA LEU A 103 -17.83 -2.04 -5.64
C LEU A 103 -19.11 -1.47 -6.25
N ILE A 104 -19.41 -0.20 -5.96
CA ILE A 104 -20.60 0.48 -6.46
C ILE A 104 -20.19 1.30 -7.67
N ASP A 105 -20.56 0.83 -8.86
CA ASP A 105 -20.36 1.59 -10.08
C ASP A 105 -21.44 2.67 -10.27
N GLN A 106 -21.13 3.66 -11.11
CA GLN A 106 -22.03 4.77 -11.39
C GLN A 106 -23.34 4.29 -12.05
N HIS A 107 -23.27 3.24 -12.87
CA HIS A 107 -24.42 2.71 -13.58
C HIS A 107 -25.46 2.11 -12.60
N TYR A 108 -25.00 1.43 -11.56
CA TYR A 108 -25.84 0.92 -10.48
C TYR A 108 -26.51 2.07 -9.70
N ILE A 109 -25.76 3.13 -9.40
CA ILE A 109 -26.31 4.33 -8.74
C ILE A 109 -27.42 4.96 -9.60
N ASP A 110 -27.14 5.19 -10.88
CA ASP A 110 -28.06 5.83 -11.82
C ASP A 110 -29.33 4.98 -12.02
N SER A 111 -29.18 3.66 -12.17
CA SER A 111 -30.32 2.74 -12.28
C SER A 111 -31.22 2.77 -11.04
N THR A 112 -30.62 2.85 -9.85
CA THR A 112 -31.35 2.91 -8.58
C THR A 112 -32.04 4.28 -8.43
N ALA A 113 -31.38 5.37 -8.83
CA ALA A 113 -31.95 6.71 -8.82
C ALA A 113 -33.16 6.80 -9.76
N GLN A 114 -33.05 6.26 -10.97
CA GLN A 114 -34.14 6.24 -11.95
C GLN A 114 -35.32 5.38 -11.48
N ALA A 115 -35.05 4.21 -10.89
CA ALA A 115 -36.09 3.36 -10.31
C ALA A 115 -36.81 3.99 -9.10
N ARG A 116 -36.15 4.89 -8.36
CA ARG A 116 -36.79 5.68 -7.30
C ARG A 116 -37.63 6.81 -7.89
N TYR A 117 -37.07 7.59 -8.81
CA TYR A 117 -37.77 8.69 -9.49
C TYR A 117 -39.06 8.21 -10.16
N ASN A 118 -39.00 7.12 -10.93
CA ASN A 118 -40.17 6.55 -11.60
C ASN A 118 -41.27 6.07 -10.64
N ARG A 119 -40.91 5.74 -9.40
CA ARG A 119 -41.85 5.28 -8.35
C ARG A 119 -42.54 6.45 -7.66
N GLU A 120 -41.86 7.59 -7.50
CA GLU A 120 -42.43 8.79 -6.88
C GLU A 120 -43.32 9.60 -7.83
N LEU A 121 -43.23 9.34 -9.14
CA LEU A 121 -44.10 9.93 -10.17
C LEU A 121 -45.43 9.18 -10.38
N GLN A 122 -45.67 8.08 -9.65
CA GLN A 122 -46.93 7.34 -9.63
C GLN A 122 -47.73 7.72 -8.39
#